data_AF-A0A379VXF9-F1
#
_entry.id   AF-A0A379VXF9-F1
#
_cell.length_a   1.000
_cell.length_b   1.000
_cell.length_c   1.000
_cell.angle_alpha   90.00
_cell.angle_beta   90.00
_cell.angle_gamma   90.00
#
_symmetry.space_group_name_H-M   'P 1'
#
loop_
_entity.id
_entity.type
_entity.pdbx_description
1 polymer ?
#
loop_
_entity_poly.entity_id
_entity_poly.type
_entity_poly.pdbx_seq_one_letter_code
_entity_poly.pdbx_strand_id
1 'polypeptide(L)'
;MMKLGFNEATCMRNSTLAQDVVLAERFGYDYIEIRLDMLQEWLQKHTLSELADIFAVGHLKPWGYNSLEDITFCDSESWAEKRRQLAFACHAGSVVGGDCLVVVPTIRQGGKFSARGNGERFSEASARDGGSGGRKPDAAGL
;
A
#
# COMPACT_ATOMS: atom_id res chain seq x y z
N MET A 1 -15.19 0.41 -11.29
CA MET A 1 -14.70 -0.89 -10.77
C MET A 1 -13.46 -0.61 -9.94
N MET A 2 -13.30 -1.24 -8.78
CA MET A 2 -12.04 -1.16 -8.00
C MET A 2 -10.95 -1.95 -8.72
N LYS A 3 -9.72 -1.43 -8.73
CA LYS A 3 -8.54 -2.05 -9.35
C LYS A 3 -7.59 -2.60 -8.29
N LEU A 4 -6.81 -3.62 -8.64
CA LEU A 4 -5.87 -4.27 -7.72
C LEU A 4 -4.45 -3.72 -7.91
N GLY A 5 -3.88 -3.20 -6.82
CA GLY A 5 -2.51 -2.68 -6.79
C GLY A 5 -1.58 -3.55 -5.97
N PHE A 6 -0.33 -3.68 -6.40
CA PHE A 6 0.75 -4.35 -5.69
C PHE A 6 1.73 -3.33 -5.13
N ASN A 7 1.98 -3.34 -3.82
CA ASN A 7 3.03 -2.53 -3.19
C ASN A 7 4.25 -3.43 -2.93
N GLU A 8 5.42 -3.04 -3.44
CA GLU A 8 6.65 -3.86 -3.38
C GLU A 8 7.13 -4.16 -1.95
N ALA A 9 6.71 -3.38 -0.94
CA ALA A 9 7.01 -3.70 0.46
C ALA A 9 6.42 -5.05 0.89
N THR A 10 5.38 -5.53 0.21
CA THR A 10 4.73 -6.83 0.45
C THR A 10 5.69 -8.01 0.28
N CYS A 11 6.64 -7.88 -0.66
CA CYS A 11 7.65 -8.90 -0.95
C CYS A 11 9.07 -8.45 -0.55
N MET A 12 9.19 -7.38 0.24
CA MET A 12 10.47 -6.80 0.64
C MET A 12 11.42 -7.87 1.19
N ARG A 13 12.69 -7.84 0.75
CA ARG A 13 13.77 -8.80 1.05
C ARG A 13 13.71 -10.15 0.35
N ASN A 14 12.62 -10.46 -0.34
CA ASN A 14 12.45 -11.74 -1.04
C ASN A 14 12.24 -11.56 -2.56
N SER A 15 12.31 -10.33 -3.06
CA SER A 15 12.10 -9.99 -4.46
C SER A 15 12.92 -8.77 -4.88
N THR A 16 12.82 -8.43 -6.16
CA THR A 16 13.43 -7.28 -6.83
C THR A 16 12.39 -6.62 -7.73
N LEU A 17 12.58 -5.35 -8.11
CA LEU A 17 11.66 -4.67 -9.05
C LEU A 17 11.46 -5.46 -10.35
N ALA A 18 12.53 -6.09 -10.84
CA ALA A 18 12.49 -6.99 -11.99
C ALA A 18 11.47 -8.12 -11.83
N GLN A 19 11.55 -8.82 -10.71
CA GLN A 19 10.71 -9.97 -10.41
C GLN A 19 9.28 -9.54 -10.10
N ASP A 20 9.11 -8.45 -9.37
CA ASP A 20 7.82 -7.92 -8.98
C ASP A 20 7.00 -7.46 -10.19
N VAL A 21 7.62 -6.77 -11.16
CA VAL A 21 6.95 -6.41 -12.42
C VAL A 21 6.49 -7.64 -13.19
N VAL A 22 7.35 -8.65 -13.35
CA VAL A 22 7.01 -9.89 -14.08
C VAL A 22 5.88 -10.66 -13.39
N LEU A 23 5.93 -10.78 -12.06
CA LEU A 23 4.94 -11.54 -11.30
C LEU A 23 3.60 -10.79 -11.21
N ALA A 24 3.62 -9.48 -10.97
CA ALA A 24 2.41 -8.67 -10.88
C ALA A 24 1.64 -8.68 -12.21
N GLU A 25 2.33 -8.53 -13.34
CA GLU A 25 1.74 -8.68 -14.68
C GLU A 25 1.12 -10.09 -14.85
N ARG A 26 1.92 -11.14 -14.56
CA ARG A 26 1.48 -12.54 -14.73
C ARG A 26 0.24 -12.89 -13.91
N PHE A 27 0.11 -12.34 -12.70
CA PHE A 27 -1.01 -12.61 -11.81
C PHE A 27 -2.16 -11.61 -11.94
N GLY A 28 -2.10 -10.70 -12.91
CA GLY A 28 -3.22 -9.84 -13.29
C GLY A 28 -3.45 -8.64 -12.36
N TYR A 29 -2.41 -8.14 -11.71
CA TYR A 29 -2.49 -6.85 -11.03
C TYR A 29 -2.64 -5.72 -12.05
N ASP A 30 -3.45 -4.71 -11.72
CA ASP A 30 -3.63 -3.54 -12.58
C ASP A 30 -2.50 -2.53 -12.37
N TYR A 31 -2.00 -2.44 -11.15
CA TYR A 31 -1.03 -1.44 -10.77
C TYR A 31 0.09 -1.96 -9.88
N ILE A 32 1.23 -1.28 -9.92
CA ILE A 32 2.35 -1.44 -8.99
C ILE A 32 2.73 -0.10 -8.36
N GLU A 33 2.94 -0.07 -7.05
CA GLU A 33 3.56 1.03 -6.32
C GLU A 33 5.04 0.70 -6.09
N ILE A 34 5.91 1.42 -6.81
CA ILE A 34 7.34 1.13 -6.91
C ILE A 34 8.09 1.75 -5.73
N ARG A 35 8.92 0.98 -5.05
CA ARG A 35 9.76 1.54 -3.99
C ARG A 35 10.99 2.27 -4.54
N LEU A 36 11.33 3.42 -3.95
CA LEU A 36 12.47 4.24 -4.37
C LEU A 36 13.81 3.53 -4.18
N ASP A 37 13.97 2.74 -3.12
CA ASP A 37 15.18 1.95 -2.89
C ASP A 37 15.32 0.82 -3.91
N MET A 38 14.24 0.10 -4.21
CA MET A 38 14.21 -0.95 -5.22
C MET A 38 14.41 -0.41 -6.64
N LEU A 39 13.89 0.79 -6.93
CA LEU A 39 14.16 1.49 -8.18
C LEU A 39 15.64 1.90 -8.30
N GLN A 40 16.26 2.39 -7.22
CA GLN A 40 17.69 2.71 -7.23
C GLN A 40 18.57 1.47 -7.45
N GLU A 41 18.17 0.32 -6.90
CA GLU A 41 18.85 -0.96 -7.14
C GLU A 41 18.70 -1.41 -8.60
N TRP A 42 17.49 -1.31 -9.17
CA TRP A 42 17.24 -1.58 -10.58
C TRP A 42 18.13 -0.75 -11.50
N LEU A 43 18.24 0.56 -11.21
CA LEU A 43 19.04 1.49 -12.01
C LEU A 43 20.56 1.25 -11.96
N GLN A 44 21.04 0.33 -11.11
CA GLN A 44 22.45 -0.09 -11.18
C GLN A 44 22.77 -0.89 -12.46
N LYS A 45 21.76 -1.46 -13.11
CA LYS A 45 21.91 -2.33 -14.29
C LYS A 45 21.00 -1.96 -15.46
N HIS A 46 20.03 -1.08 -15.22
CA HIS A 46 18.94 -0.77 -16.14
C HIS A 46 18.68 0.74 -16.22
N THR A 47 17.81 1.14 -17.14
CA THR A 47 17.41 2.54 -17.28
C THR A 47 15.93 2.76 -16.96
N LEU A 48 15.55 4.02 -16.69
CA LEU A 48 14.14 4.40 -16.58
C LEU A 48 13.36 4.19 -17.89
N SER A 49 14.02 4.39 -19.04
CA SER A 49 13.39 4.16 -20.35
C SER A 49 13.03 2.69 -20.55
N GLU A 50 13.92 1.77 -20.17
CA GLU A 50 13.63 0.33 -20.22
C GLU A 50 12.40 -0.03 -19.37
N LEU A 51 12.29 0.56 -18.18
CA LEU A 51 11.14 0.36 -17.31
C LEU A 51 9.85 0.95 -17.91
N ALA A 52 9.94 2.13 -18.54
CA ALA A 52 8.83 2.74 -19.26
C ALA A 52 8.36 1.88 -20.45
N ASP A 53 9.30 1.32 -21.22
CA ASP A 53 9.00 0.44 -22.35
C ASP A 53 8.26 -0.82 -21.90
N ILE A 54 8.63 -1.40 -20.76
CA ILE A 54 7.93 -2.55 -20.15
C ILE A 54 6.47 -2.17 -19.84
N PHE A 55 6.24 -1.04 -19.19
CA PHE A 55 4.88 -0.59 -18.86
C PHE A 55 4.09 -0.09 -20.07
N ALA A 56 4.75 0.33 -21.16
CA ALA A 56 4.05 0.74 -22.37
C ALA A 56 3.32 -0.45 -23.03
N VAL A 57 3.91 -1.64 -22.99
CA VAL A 57 3.36 -2.84 -23.63
C VAL A 57 2.58 -3.76 -22.67
N GLY A 58 2.82 -3.68 -21.36
CA GLY A 58 2.15 -4.50 -20.34
C GLY A 58 0.77 -4.00 -19.94
N HIS A 59 -0.03 -4.86 -19.31
CA HIS A 59 -1.30 -4.48 -18.66
C HIS A 59 -1.03 -3.67 -17.38
N LEU A 60 -0.10 -4.15 -16.56
CA LEU A 60 0.36 -3.53 -15.32
C LEU A 60 0.86 -2.12 -15.60
N LYS A 61 0.39 -1.16 -14.80
CA LYS A 61 0.85 0.24 -14.88
C LYS A 61 1.48 0.68 -13.56
N PRO A 62 2.44 1.62 -13.59
CA PRO A 62 2.92 2.25 -12.36
C PRO A 62 1.79 3.11 -11.77
N TRP A 63 1.45 2.90 -10.51
CA TRP A 63 0.55 3.77 -9.75
C TRP A 63 1.28 5.00 -9.19
N GLY A 64 2.46 4.75 -8.63
CA GLY A 64 3.23 5.75 -7.93
C GLY A 64 4.46 5.17 -7.24
N TYR A 65 5.07 5.99 -6.40
CA TYR A 65 6.36 5.73 -5.78
C TYR A 65 6.29 5.71 -4.25
N ASN A 66 7.12 4.88 -3.63
CA ASN A 66 7.13 4.66 -2.18
C ASN A 66 8.57 4.57 -1.61
N SER A 67 8.96 5.30 -0.59
CA SER A 67 8.32 6.51 -0.11
C SER A 67 9.39 7.54 0.23
N LEU A 68 8.97 8.79 0.32
CA LEU A 68 9.78 9.87 0.87
C LEU A 68 9.50 9.93 2.38
N GLU A 69 10.36 9.28 3.17
CA GLU A 69 10.15 9.12 4.62
C GLU A 69 10.78 10.24 5.44
N ASP A 70 10.39 10.38 6.71
CA ASP A 70 10.97 11.31 7.69
C ASP A 70 11.15 12.76 7.19
N ILE A 71 10.14 13.30 6.51
CA ILE A 71 10.24 14.61 5.85
C ILE A 71 9.96 15.83 6.76
N THR A 72 9.47 15.60 7.98
CA THR A 72 9.14 16.69 8.90
C THR A 72 10.28 16.97 9.87
N PHE A 73 10.45 18.22 10.31
CA PHE A 73 11.48 18.61 11.28
C PHE A 73 12.93 18.34 10.84
N CYS A 74 13.20 18.38 9.54
CA CYS A 74 14.54 18.24 8.99
C CYS A 74 15.46 19.38 9.42
N ASP A 75 16.72 19.06 9.69
CA ASP A 75 17.81 20.02 9.62
C ASP A 75 18.22 20.29 8.16
N SER A 76 19.21 21.15 7.95
CA SER A 76 19.67 21.52 6.61
C SER A 76 20.20 20.35 5.78
N GLU A 77 20.85 19.37 6.41
CA GLU A 77 21.46 18.23 5.73
C GLU A 77 20.39 17.23 5.29
N SER A 78 19.55 16.81 6.23
CA SER A 78 18.41 15.93 5.97
C SER A 78 17.44 16.55 4.97
N TRP A 79 17.18 17.85 5.04
CA TRP A 79 16.34 18.54 4.05
C TRP A 79 16.95 18.52 2.64
N ALA A 80 18.27 18.70 2.52
CA ALA A 80 18.94 18.60 1.23
C ALA A 80 18.81 17.19 0.63
N GLU A 81 18.89 16.15 1.46
CA GLU A 81 18.65 14.78 1.04
C GLU A 81 17.21 14.53 0.61
N LYS A 82 16.20 14.98 1.38
CA LYS A 82 14.78 14.85 1.00
C LYS A 82 14.48 15.52 -0.34
N ARG A 83 15.07 16.68 -0.62
CA ARG A 83 14.93 17.32 -1.93
C ARG A 83 15.53 16.51 -3.07
N ARG A 84 16.67 15.83 -2.87
CA ARG A 84 17.25 14.93 -3.86
C ARG A 84 16.35 13.73 -4.12
N GLN A 85 15.83 13.11 -3.07
CA GLN A 85 14.90 11.98 -3.19
C GLN A 85 13.60 12.36 -3.89
N LEU A 86 13.03 13.54 -3.56
CA LEU A 86 11.86 14.07 -4.24
C LEU A 86 12.14 14.33 -5.73
N ALA A 87 13.27 14.97 -6.06
CA ALA A 87 13.64 15.22 -7.44
C ALA A 87 13.83 13.91 -8.24
N PHE A 88 14.43 12.89 -7.61
CA PHE A 88 14.55 11.56 -8.18
C PHE A 88 13.18 10.93 -8.46
N ALA A 89 12.26 10.95 -7.49
CA ALA A 89 10.91 10.42 -7.66
C ALA A 89 10.13 11.16 -8.77
N CYS A 90 10.22 12.49 -8.82
CA CYS A 90 9.61 13.29 -9.89
C CYS A 90 10.18 12.96 -11.27
N HIS A 91 11.50 12.78 -11.36
CA HIS A 91 12.13 12.39 -12.62
C HIS A 91 11.67 10.99 -13.06
N ALA A 92 11.66 10.03 -12.14
CA ALA A 92 11.14 8.69 -12.41
C ALA A 92 9.70 8.74 -12.92
N GLY A 93 8.80 9.45 -12.21
CA GLY A 93 7.40 9.61 -12.61
C GLY A 93 7.23 10.28 -13.97
N SER A 94 8.09 11.25 -14.31
CA SER A 94 8.05 11.92 -15.62
C SER A 94 8.45 11.02 -16.80
N VAL A 95 9.22 9.96 -16.56
CA VAL A 95 9.72 9.05 -17.60
C VAL A 95 8.88 7.77 -17.66
N VAL A 96 8.61 7.17 -16.50
CA VAL A 96 7.99 5.85 -16.36
C VAL A 96 6.47 5.95 -16.23
N GLY A 97 5.96 7.08 -15.72
CA GLY A 97 4.57 7.27 -15.35
C GLY A 97 4.30 6.95 -13.87
N GLY A 98 3.07 7.21 -13.43
CA GLY A 98 2.67 7.11 -12.03
C GLY A 98 2.63 8.51 -11.39
N ASP A 99 1.44 8.89 -10.91
CA ASP A 99 1.15 10.29 -10.54
C ASP A 99 1.19 10.53 -9.03
N CYS A 100 1.55 9.51 -8.25
CA CYS A 100 1.54 9.56 -6.79
C CYS A 100 2.93 9.30 -6.21
N LEU A 101 3.29 10.06 -5.17
CA LEU A 101 4.43 9.76 -4.29
C LEU A 101 3.89 9.65 -2.87
N VAL A 102 4.13 8.51 -2.23
CA VAL A 102 3.86 8.34 -0.81
C VAL A 102 4.91 9.12 -0.02
N VAL A 103 4.44 9.99 0.88
CA VAL A 103 5.28 10.79 1.75
C VAL A 103 4.94 10.45 3.20
N VAL A 104 5.95 10.05 3.98
CA VAL A 104 5.78 9.62 5.37
C VAL A 104 6.33 10.70 6.31
N PRO A 105 5.50 11.25 7.23
CA PRO A 105 5.97 12.17 8.26
C PRO A 105 6.97 11.51 9.22
N THR A 106 7.79 12.34 9.87
CA THR A 106 8.80 11.86 10.83
C THR A 106 8.14 11.26 12.06
N ILE A 107 8.53 10.03 12.38
CA ILE A 107 8.05 9.36 13.59
C ILE A 107 8.99 9.71 14.75
N ARG A 108 8.50 10.50 15.70
CA ARG A 108 9.27 10.86 16.90
C ARG A 108 9.59 9.61 17.73
N GLN A 109 10.84 9.47 18.18
CA GLN A 109 11.20 8.41 19.14
C GLN A 109 10.29 8.48 20.39
N GLY A 110 9.70 7.34 20.76
CA GLY A 110 8.73 7.25 21.85
C GLY A 110 7.29 7.66 21.48
N GLY A 111 7.07 8.14 20.25
CA GLY A 111 5.74 8.32 19.69
C GLY A 111 5.06 6.97 19.49
N LYS A 112 4.11 6.64 20.37
CA LYS A 112 3.24 5.49 20.14
C LYS A 112 2.25 5.87 19.05
N PHE A 113 2.23 5.14 17.94
CA PHE A 113 0.97 5.04 17.19
C PHE A 113 -0.03 4.44 18.18
N SER A 114 -1.05 5.20 18.59
CA SER A 114 -2.23 4.52 19.13
C SER A 114 -2.72 3.67 17.97
N ALA A 115 -2.55 2.35 18.06
CA ALA A 115 -3.34 1.46 17.23
C ALA A 115 -4.78 1.96 17.41
N ARG A 116 -5.39 2.48 16.34
CA ARG A 116 -6.83 2.74 16.36
C ARG A 116 -7.45 1.47 16.91
N GLY A 117 -8.25 1.63 17.96
CA GLY A 117 -8.59 0.61 18.96
C GLY A 117 -8.68 -0.79 18.37
N ASN A 118 -8.00 -1.73 19.03
CA ASN A 118 -8.25 -3.16 18.87
C ASN A 118 -9.75 -3.38 18.76
N GLY A 119 -10.14 -4.11 17.70
CA GLY A 119 -11.50 -4.19 17.22
C GLY A 119 -12.55 -4.33 18.32
N GLU A 120 -13.57 -3.50 18.22
CA GLU A 120 -14.91 -3.94 18.58
C GLU A 120 -15.22 -5.13 17.69
N ARG A 121 -14.99 -6.31 18.25
CA ARG A 121 -15.49 -7.57 17.76
C ARG A 121 -17.01 -7.39 17.71
N PHE A 122 -17.55 -7.14 16.52
CA PHE A 122 -18.98 -7.35 16.26
C PHE A 122 -19.24 -8.82 16.58
N SER A 123 -19.71 -9.10 17.79
CA SER A 123 -20.26 -10.40 18.13
C SER A 123 -21.53 -10.56 17.29
N GLU A 124 -21.50 -11.47 16.33
CA GLU A 124 -22.69 -12.07 15.74
C GLU A 124 -23.51 -12.72 16.85
N ALA A 125 -24.41 -11.96 17.46
CA ALA A 125 -25.44 -12.45 18.36
C ALA A 125 -26.69 -11.59 18.23
N SER A 126 -27.29 -11.56 17.04
CA SER A 126 -28.71 -11.21 16.85
C SER A 126 -29.23 -11.67 15.50
N ALA A 127 -28.90 -12.90 15.11
CA ALA A 127 -29.56 -13.59 14.03
C ALA A 127 -29.99 -14.97 14.55
N ARG A 128 -31.08 -14.98 15.31
CA ARG A 128 -32.01 -16.10 15.57
C ARG A 128 -32.92 -15.68 16.72
N ASP A 129 -33.95 -14.89 16.42
CA ASP A 129 -35.22 -15.19 17.05
C ASP A 129 -36.31 -15.12 15.98
N GLY A 130 -36.80 -16.32 15.66
CA GLY A 130 -37.65 -16.62 14.53
C GLY A 130 -37.96 -18.10 14.60
N GLY A 131 -38.92 -18.47 15.45
CA GLY A 131 -39.32 -19.87 15.56
C GLY A 131 -40.18 -20.24 16.77
N SER A 132 -41.46 -19.89 16.70
CA SER A 132 -42.61 -20.75 17.02
C SER A 132 -42.73 -21.46 18.39
N GLY A 133 -43.85 -21.17 19.06
CA GLY A 133 -44.77 -22.25 19.46
C GLY A 133 -44.93 -22.48 20.97
N GLY A 134 -46.14 -22.25 21.47
CA GLY A 134 -46.57 -22.82 22.76
C GLY A 134 -47.65 -22.02 23.46
N ARG A 135 -48.91 -22.14 23.00
CA ARG A 135 -50.10 -21.73 23.77
C ARG A 135 -50.65 -22.96 24.50
N LYS A 136 -50.89 -22.87 25.82
CA LYS A 136 -51.93 -23.56 26.64
C LYS A 136 -51.56 -23.52 28.15
N PRO A 137 -52.51 -23.73 29.09
CA PRO A 137 -53.77 -23.02 29.33
C PRO A 137 -53.90 -22.57 30.81
N ASP A 138 -55.02 -21.91 31.14
CA ASP A 138 -55.41 -21.48 32.49
C ASP A 138 -55.44 -22.60 33.55
N ALA A 139 -55.14 -22.23 34.80
CA ALA A 139 -55.62 -22.92 36.00
C ALA A 139 -56.02 -21.87 37.07
N ALA A 140 -57.30 -21.87 37.41
CA ALA A 140 -57.89 -21.13 38.52
C ALA A 140 -57.55 -21.77 39.86
N GLY A 141 -57.52 -20.99 40.95
CA GLY A 141 -57.66 -21.54 42.30
C GLY A 141 -57.15 -20.66 43.44
N LEU A 142 -58.12 -20.02 44.12
CA LEU A 142 -58.10 -19.37 45.46
C LEU A 142 -57.49 -17.97 45.58
#